data_AF-A0A7K4GRC7-F1
#
_entry.id   AF-A0A7K4GRC7-F1
#
_cell.length_a   1.000
_cell.length_b   1.000
_cell.length_c   1.000
_cell.angle_alpha   90.00
_cell.angle_beta   90.00
_cell.angle_gamma   90.00
#
_symmetry.space_group_name_H-M   'P 1'
#
loop_
_entity.id
_entity.type
_entity.pdbx_description
1 polymer ?
#
loop_
_entity_poly.entity_id
_entity_poly.type
_entity_poly.pdbx_seq_one_letter_code
_entity_poly.pdbx_strand_id
1 'polypeptide(L)'
;MANLSDLTVSLLDKLAKEIGIKLNKKDKKEDKITKIMGAGLEELRLNQLIQKYYGQKSIPKRTSKEQISELKGRVKLLEEQVKFLMSEISVSKISLMKEDNAEILTVTTDLAEIKKFIKSIISPGESITIDELIEINEIQKIPLITLKHSIYDLIDENVFDVAEGKSRQKIGGKIGLLIRK
;
A
#
# COMPACT_ATOMS: atom_id res chain seq x y z
N MET A 1 -17.60 45.73 7.22
CA MET A 1 -16.35 45.63 8.01
C MET A 1 -16.07 44.16 8.26
N ALA A 2 -14.85 43.67 8.02
CA ALA A 2 -14.52 42.27 8.26
C ALA A 2 -14.37 42.04 9.77
N ASN A 3 -15.06 41.04 10.33
CA ASN A 3 -15.07 40.80 11.76
C ASN A 3 -14.32 39.49 12.10
N LEU A 4 -13.71 39.42 13.29
CA LEU A 4 -13.05 38.21 13.80
C LEU A 4 -14.03 37.03 13.87
N SER A 5 -15.32 37.30 14.10
CA SER A 5 -16.40 36.32 14.05
C SER A 5 -16.47 35.58 12.71
N ASP A 6 -16.04 36.21 11.62
CA ASP A 6 -16.16 35.63 10.30
C ASP A 6 -15.01 34.66 10.01
N LEU A 7 -13.91 34.73 10.74
CA LEU A 7 -12.75 33.85 10.53
C LEU A 7 -13.01 32.44 11.08
N THR A 8 -12.43 31.44 10.44
CA THR A 8 -12.42 30.06 10.98
C THR A 8 -11.45 29.97 12.16
N VAL A 9 -11.62 28.98 13.04
CA VAL A 9 -10.73 28.77 14.20
C VAL A 9 -9.26 28.67 13.77
N SER A 10 -8.99 28.02 12.64
CA SER A 10 -7.63 27.92 12.07
C SER A 10 -7.05 29.28 11.66
N LEU A 11 -7.87 30.17 11.11
CA LEU A 11 -7.42 31.51 10.73
C LEU A 11 -7.22 32.41 11.95
N LEU A 12 -8.06 32.26 12.99
CA LEU A 12 -7.86 32.94 14.27
C LEU A 12 -6.55 32.49 14.94
N ASP A 13 -6.20 31.20 14.87
CA ASP A 13 -4.93 30.69 15.41
C ASP A 13 -3.72 31.25 14.66
N LYS A 14 -3.80 31.41 13.34
CA LYS A 14 -2.75 32.05 12.53
C LYS A 14 -2.61 33.54 12.86
N LEU A 15 -3.73 34.24 12.94
CA LEU A 15 -3.78 35.66 13.29
C LEU A 15 -3.20 35.89 14.69
N ALA A 16 -3.58 35.10 15.69
CA ALA A 16 -3.01 35.19 17.04
C ALA A 16 -1.51 34.92 17.07
N LYS A 17 -1.01 33.96 16.28
CA LYS A 17 0.43 33.70 16.17
C LYS A 17 1.19 34.90 15.57
N GLU A 18 0.61 35.56 14.58
CA GLU A 18 1.20 36.76 13.94
C GLU A 18 1.19 37.98 14.87
N ILE A 19 0.25 38.01 15.83
CA ILE A 19 0.16 39.03 16.87
C ILE A 19 1.02 38.70 18.09
N GLY A 20 1.47 37.44 18.22
CA GLY A 20 2.25 36.97 19.38
C GLY A 20 1.40 36.52 20.58
N ILE A 21 0.10 36.27 20.38
CA ILE A 21 -0.81 35.78 21.43
C ILE A 21 -0.75 34.25 21.48
N LYS A 22 -0.57 33.70 22.69
CA LYS A 22 -0.74 32.27 22.93
C LYS A 22 -2.23 31.93 23.09
N LEU A 23 -2.79 31.26 22.08
CA LEU A 23 -4.12 30.63 22.18
C LEU A 23 -3.99 29.16 22.56
N ASN A 24 -4.92 28.65 23.36
CA ASN A 24 -4.98 27.22 23.67
C ASN A 24 -5.79 26.48 22.60
N LYS A 25 -5.38 25.25 22.28
CA LYS A 25 -6.08 24.43 21.28
C LYS A 25 -7.51 24.06 21.72
N LYS A 26 -7.78 24.05 23.03
CA LYS A 26 -9.09 23.75 23.62
C LYS A 26 -9.99 24.98 23.78
N ASP A 27 -9.47 26.20 23.57
CA ASP A 27 -10.27 27.43 23.70
C ASP A 27 -11.39 27.45 22.65
N LYS A 28 -12.59 27.87 23.05
CA LYS A 28 -13.69 28.07 22.10
C LYS A 28 -13.37 29.22 21.17
N LYS A 29 -14.08 29.27 20.03
CA LYS A 29 -13.91 30.34 19.04
C LYS A 29 -14.13 31.73 19.67
N GLU A 30 -15.15 31.87 20.51
CA GLU A 30 -15.42 33.13 21.23
C GLU A 30 -14.23 33.53 22.10
N ASP A 31 -13.72 32.62 22.94
CA ASP A 31 -12.57 32.90 23.85
C ASP A 31 -11.32 33.35 23.09
N LYS A 32 -11.08 32.78 21.91
CA LYS A 32 -9.98 33.17 21.03
C LYS A 32 -10.16 34.59 20.51
N ILE A 33 -11.38 34.96 20.13
CA ILE A 33 -11.72 36.31 19.67
C ILE A 33 -11.51 37.32 20.80
N THR A 34 -11.99 37.04 22.02
CA THR A 34 -11.81 37.95 23.17
C THR A 34 -10.34 38.15 23.51
N LYS A 35 -9.52 37.09 23.46
CA LYS A 35 -8.06 37.21 23.68
C LYS A 35 -7.37 38.05 22.59
N ILE A 36 -7.81 37.93 21.34
CA ILE A 36 -7.28 38.72 20.22
C ILE A 36 -7.66 40.20 20.36
N MET A 37 -8.91 40.50 20.73
CA MET A 37 -9.35 41.89 20.95
C MET A 37 -8.71 42.51 22.20
N GLY A 38 -8.49 41.71 23.25
CA GLY A 38 -7.88 42.15 24.51
C GLY A 38 -6.36 42.37 24.44
N ALA A 39 -5.71 42.11 23.30
CA ALA A 39 -4.27 42.23 23.15
C ALA A 39 -3.77 43.68 22.94
N GLY A 40 -4.66 44.68 22.98
CA GLY A 40 -4.28 46.09 22.89
C GLY A 40 -3.63 46.46 21.54
N LEU A 41 -4.07 45.82 20.46
CA LEU A 41 -3.60 46.15 19.11
C LEU A 41 -4.21 47.45 18.60
N GLU A 42 -3.41 48.18 17.84
CA GLU A 42 -3.88 49.30 17.04
C GLU A 42 -4.95 48.83 16.05
N GLU A 43 -6.13 49.46 16.08
CA GLU A 43 -7.33 49.03 15.36
C GLU A 43 -7.11 48.92 13.85
N LEU A 44 -6.29 49.81 13.28
CA LEU A 44 -5.86 49.78 11.88
C LEU A 44 -5.08 48.51 11.53
N ARG A 45 -4.13 48.11 12.39
CA ARG A 45 -3.30 46.92 12.19
C ARG A 45 -4.13 45.64 12.31
N LEU A 46 -5.06 45.60 13.26
CA LEU A 46 -5.99 44.49 13.42
C LEU A 46 -6.89 44.34 12.19
N ASN A 47 -7.46 45.45 11.69
CA ASN A 47 -8.30 45.43 10.50
C ASN A 47 -7.54 44.97 9.24
N GLN A 48 -6.28 45.40 9.06
CA GLN A 48 -5.43 44.92 7.96
C GLN A 48 -5.18 43.41 8.03
N LEU A 49 -4.90 42.88 9.23
CA LEU A 49 -4.71 41.45 9.44
C LEU A 49 -6.00 40.66 9.20
N ILE A 50 -7.14 41.15 9.68
CA ILE A 50 -8.44 40.51 9.43
C ILE A 50 -8.71 40.44 7.92
N GLN A 51 -8.49 41.53 7.19
CA GLN A 51 -8.67 41.56 5.73
C GLN A 51 -7.74 40.58 5.01
N LYS A 52 -6.46 40.52 5.40
CA LYS A 52 -5.47 39.57 4.87
C LYS A 52 -5.93 38.12 5.01
N TYR A 53 -6.49 37.74 6.15
CA TYR A 53 -6.98 36.38 6.39
C TYR A 53 -8.39 36.13 5.84
N TYR A 54 -9.21 37.17 5.73
CA TYR A 54 -10.52 37.09 5.09
C TYR A 54 -10.36 36.81 3.59
N GLY A 55 -9.40 37.45 2.92
CA GLY A 55 -9.05 37.14 1.52
C GLY A 55 -8.51 35.72 1.29
N GLN A 56 -7.98 35.08 2.34
CA GLN A 56 -7.53 33.67 2.28
C GLN A 56 -8.69 32.66 2.41
N LYS A 57 -9.94 33.09 2.63
CA LYS A 57 -11.11 32.19 2.63
C LYS A 57 -11.39 31.56 1.26
N SER A 58 -10.90 32.11 0.16
CA SER A 58 -11.33 31.75 -1.20
C SER A 58 -10.34 30.93 -2.03
N ILE A 59 -9.56 30.04 -1.42
CA ILE A 59 -9.03 28.91 -2.19
C ILE A 59 -9.94 27.73 -1.85
N PRO A 60 -10.92 27.40 -2.71
CA PRO A 60 -11.70 26.18 -2.53
C PRO A 60 -10.71 25.03 -2.52
N LYS A 61 -10.66 24.27 -1.42
CA LYS A 61 -10.02 22.95 -1.43
C LYS A 61 -10.65 22.19 -2.60
N ARG A 62 -9.84 21.78 -3.59
CA ARG A 62 -10.29 20.86 -4.66
C ARG A 62 -11.16 19.80 -4.00
N THR A 63 -12.40 19.72 -4.43
CA THR A 63 -13.35 18.83 -3.77
C THR A 63 -12.82 17.40 -3.88
N SER A 64 -13.04 16.58 -2.86
CA SER A 64 -12.64 15.17 -2.87
C SER A 64 -13.07 14.45 -4.17
N LYS A 65 -14.14 14.92 -4.80
CA LYS A 65 -14.66 14.43 -6.08
C LYS A 65 -13.69 14.64 -7.27
N GLU A 66 -13.02 15.79 -7.35
CA GLU A 66 -12.02 16.07 -8.40
C GLU A 66 -10.75 15.23 -8.17
N GLN A 67 -10.32 15.08 -6.91
CA GLN A 67 -9.20 14.22 -6.55
C GLN A 67 -9.49 12.75 -6.87
N ILE A 68 -10.72 12.28 -6.59
CA ILE A 68 -11.18 10.93 -6.93
C ILE A 68 -11.21 10.73 -8.45
N SER A 69 -11.66 11.74 -9.21
CA SER A 69 -11.66 11.67 -10.68
C SER A 69 -10.25 11.60 -11.26
N GLU A 70 -9.31 12.38 -10.73
CA GLU A 70 -7.90 12.35 -11.12
C GLU A 70 -7.25 11.01 -10.77
N LEU A 71 -7.47 10.50 -9.56
CA LEU A 71 -7.00 9.19 -9.13
C LEU A 71 -7.56 8.07 -10.00
N LYS A 72 -8.85 8.12 -10.34
CA LYS A 72 -9.49 7.14 -11.23
C LYS A 72 -8.87 7.15 -12.64
N GLY A 73 -8.55 8.33 -13.16
CA GLY A 73 -7.81 8.47 -14.43
C GLY A 73 -6.42 7.84 -14.36
N ARG A 74 -5.69 8.09 -13.26
CA ARG A 74 -4.35 7.51 -13.04
C ARG A 74 -4.38 5.99 -12.88
N VAL A 75 -5.39 5.44 -12.21
CA VAL A 75 -5.58 3.98 -12.08
C VAL A 75 -5.82 3.34 -13.45
N LYS A 76 -6.67 3.95 -14.28
CA LYS A 76 -6.93 3.43 -15.63
C LYS A 76 -5.67 3.38 -16.50
N LEU A 77 -4.83 4.41 -16.45
CA LEU A 77 -3.54 4.44 -17.16
C LEU A 77 -2.60 3.33 -16.66
N LEU A 78 -2.58 3.06 -15.36
CA LEU A 78 -1.79 1.97 -14.78
C LEU A 78 -2.31 0.59 -15.23
N GLU A 79 -3.63 0.40 -15.27
CA GLU A 79 -4.25 -0.83 -15.79
C GLU A 79 -3.87 -1.07 -17.26
N GLU A 80 -3.89 -0.02 -18.09
CA GLU A 80 -3.46 -0.10 -19.49
C GLU A 80 -1.97 -0.42 -19.62
N GLN A 81 -1.10 0.19 -18.81
CA GLN A 81 0.33 -0.11 -18.78
C GLN A 81 0.62 -1.55 -18.35
N VAL A 82 -0.07 -2.06 -17.32
CA VAL A 82 0.05 -3.46 -16.89
C VAL A 82 -0.41 -4.40 -17.99
N LYS A 83 -1.53 -4.10 -18.66
CA LYS A 83 -2.00 -4.91 -19.79
C LYS A 83 -0.99 -4.95 -20.93
N PHE A 84 -0.36 -3.82 -21.25
CA PHE A 84 0.70 -3.73 -22.25
C PHE A 84 1.94 -4.53 -21.85
N LEU A 85 2.41 -4.42 -20.61
CA LEU A 85 3.54 -5.21 -20.10
C LEU A 85 3.24 -6.70 -20.15
N MET A 86 2.02 -7.11 -19.81
CA MET A 86 1.59 -8.50 -19.91
C MET A 86 1.58 -9.00 -21.37
N SER A 87 1.18 -8.15 -22.33
CA SER A 87 1.29 -8.52 -23.75
C SER A 87 2.74 -8.63 -24.23
N GLU A 88 3.61 -7.69 -23.84
CA GLU A 88 5.04 -7.73 -24.21
C GLU A 88 5.77 -8.94 -23.61
N ILE A 89 5.47 -9.29 -22.35
CA ILE A 89 5.98 -10.51 -21.71
C ILE A 89 5.47 -11.75 -22.45
N SER A 90 4.21 -11.77 -22.87
CA SER A 90 3.64 -12.89 -23.62
C SER A 90 4.36 -13.06 -24.98
N VAL A 91 4.64 -11.96 -25.68
CA VAL A 91 5.39 -11.97 -26.94
C VAL A 91 6.83 -12.41 -26.73
N SER A 92 7.49 -11.92 -25.67
CA SER A 92 8.86 -12.30 -25.32
C SER A 92 8.97 -13.77 -24.92
N LYS A 93 7.96 -14.31 -24.21
CA LYS A 93 7.85 -15.74 -23.89
C LYS A 93 7.73 -16.57 -25.17
N ILE A 94 6.97 -16.12 -26.16
CA ILE A 94 6.84 -16.80 -27.46
C ILE A 94 8.16 -16.76 -28.25
N SER A 95 8.90 -15.65 -28.21
CA SER A 95 10.20 -15.55 -28.90
C SER A 95 11.26 -16.45 -28.28
N LEU A 96 11.30 -16.55 -26.94
CA LEU A 96 12.19 -17.48 -26.23
C LEU A 96 11.82 -18.96 -26.49
N MET A 97 10.55 -19.26 -26.73
CA MET A 97 10.09 -20.62 -27.08
C MET A 97 10.46 -21.07 -28.50
N LYS A 98 10.86 -20.15 -29.39
CA LYS A 98 11.27 -20.52 -30.77
C LYS A 98 12.75 -20.85 -30.90
N GLU A 99 13.60 -20.42 -29.97
CA GLU A 99 15.05 -20.67 -30.02
C GLU A 99 15.45 -22.01 -29.38
N ASP A 100 14.70 -22.52 -28.40
CA ASP A 100 15.03 -23.75 -27.69
C ASP A 100 14.16 -24.94 -28.14
N ASN A 101 14.56 -25.58 -29.25
CA ASN A 101 14.13 -26.93 -29.60
C ASN A 101 14.76 -27.97 -28.65
N ALA A 102 14.38 -27.94 -27.38
CA ALA A 102 14.58 -29.05 -26.45
C ALA A 102 13.36 -29.13 -25.54
N GLU A 103 12.75 -30.32 -25.49
CA GLU A 103 11.62 -30.68 -24.65
C GLU A 103 11.82 -30.24 -23.20
N ILE A 104 11.28 -29.08 -22.84
CA ILE A 104 11.29 -28.59 -21.45
C ILE A 104 9.85 -28.24 -21.09
N LEU A 105 9.34 -28.96 -20.09
CA LEU A 105 8.07 -28.73 -19.43
C LEU A 105 7.74 -27.24 -19.40
N THR A 106 6.64 -26.88 -20.05
CA THR A 106 6.02 -25.57 -19.95
C THR A 106 5.98 -25.18 -18.47
N VAL A 107 6.64 -24.09 -18.09
CA VAL A 107 6.39 -23.42 -16.80
C VAL A 107 4.93 -23.02 -16.80
N THR A 108 4.09 -23.90 -16.27
CA THR A 108 2.66 -23.69 -16.18
C THR A 108 2.42 -22.80 -14.99
N THR A 109 1.69 -21.72 -15.22
CA THR A 109 1.17 -20.85 -14.16
C THR A 109 -0.06 -21.46 -13.49
N ASP A 110 -0.37 -22.72 -13.80
CA ASP A 110 -1.53 -23.42 -13.27
C ASP A 110 -1.23 -23.91 -11.85
N LEU A 111 -1.96 -23.34 -10.90
CA LEU A 111 -1.83 -23.63 -9.48
C LEU A 111 -2.11 -25.10 -9.18
N ALA A 112 -2.95 -25.77 -9.98
CA ALA A 112 -3.23 -27.19 -9.83
C ALA A 112 -2.03 -28.08 -10.20
N GLU A 113 -1.26 -27.70 -11.22
CA GLU A 113 -0.08 -28.45 -11.64
C GLU A 113 1.09 -28.23 -10.68
N ILE A 114 1.28 -27.00 -10.20
CA ILE A 114 2.26 -26.68 -9.14
C ILE A 114 1.95 -27.49 -7.88
N LYS A 115 0.68 -27.58 -7.48
CA LYS A 115 0.26 -28.41 -6.34
C LYS A 115 0.55 -29.89 -6.55
N LYS A 116 0.28 -30.44 -7.75
CA LYS A 116 0.63 -31.84 -8.08
C LYS A 116 2.13 -32.07 -8.06
N PHE A 117 2.91 -31.10 -8.55
CA PHE A 117 4.36 -31.18 -8.57
C PHE A 117 4.95 -31.19 -7.16
N ILE A 118 4.53 -30.27 -6.28
CA ILE A 118 4.94 -30.28 -4.87
C ILE A 118 4.54 -31.60 -4.19
N LYS A 119 3.34 -32.12 -4.50
CA LYS A 119 2.91 -33.46 -4.06
C LYS A 119 3.76 -34.59 -4.64
N SER A 120 4.42 -34.46 -5.78
CA SER A 120 5.25 -35.55 -6.33
C SER A 120 6.68 -35.53 -5.80
N ILE A 121 7.17 -34.37 -5.34
CA ILE A 121 8.54 -34.21 -4.83
C ILE A 121 8.72 -34.86 -3.47
N ILE A 122 7.72 -34.72 -2.59
CA ILE A 122 7.82 -35.14 -1.18
C ILE A 122 6.96 -36.38 -1.03
N SER A 123 7.48 -37.52 -0.62
CA SER A 123 6.68 -38.74 -0.43
C SER A 123 5.87 -38.69 0.87
N PRO A 124 4.74 -39.42 1.00
CA PRO A 124 3.98 -39.46 2.24
C PRO A 124 4.86 -39.94 3.41
N GLY A 125 4.85 -39.21 4.53
CA GLY A 125 5.72 -39.47 5.68
C GLY A 125 7.11 -38.81 5.61
N GLU A 126 7.50 -38.24 4.47
CA GLU A 126 8.74 -37.46 4.36
C GLU A 126 8.53 -36.02 4.81
N SER A 127 9.61 -35.43 5.34
CA SER A 127 9.67 -34.04 5.73
C SER A 127 10.72 -33.31 4.91
N ILE A 128 10.39 -32.11 4.42
CA ILE A 128 11.31 -31.24 3.71
C ILE A 128 11.37 -29.87 4.38
N THR A 129 12.55 -29.28 4.46
CA THR A 129 12.69 -27.89 4.89
C THR A 129 12.32 -26.94 3.75
N ILE A 130 11.92 -25.71 4.10
CA ILE A 130 11.61 -24.70 3.07
C ILE A 130 12.86 -24.34 2.25
N ASP A 131 14.05 -24.33 2.86
CA ASP A 131 15.30 -24.10 2.15
C ASP A 131 15.53 -25.18 1.08
N GLU A 132 15.42 -26.46 1.44
CA GLU A 132 15.57 -27.58 0.50
C GLU A 132 14.54 -27.53 -0.63
N LEU A 133 13.29 -27.20 -0.32
CA LEU A 133 12.24 -27.07 -1.33
C LEU A 133 12.55 -25.96 -2.35
N ILE A 134 13.13 -24.84 -1.91
CA ILE A 134 13.49 -23.70 -2.76
C ILE A 134 14.78 -23.96 -3.55
N GLU A 135 15.65 -24.84 -3.08
CA GLU A 135 16.86 -25.24 -3.80
C GLU A 135 16.58 -26.14 -5.01
N ILE A 136 15.38 -26.73 -5.11
CA ILE A 136 14.98 -27.56 -6.26
C ILE A 136 14.86 -26.69 -7.53
N ASN A 137 15.63 -27.05 -8.57
CA ASN A 137 15.75 -26.30 -9.83
C ASN A 137 14.39 -26.02 -10.49
N GLU A 138 13.45 -26.94 -10.39
CA GLU A 138 12.10 -26.84 -10.93
C GLU A 138 11.22 -25.89 -10.11
N ILE A 139 11.43 -25.82 -8.79
CA ILE A 139 10.73 -24.88 -7.90
C ILE A 139 11.28 -23.46 -8.05
N GLN A 140 12.58 -23.30 -8.31
CA GLN A 140 13.19 -21.98 -8.57
C GLN A 140 12.58 -21.25 -9.78
N LYS A 141 12.05 -22.00 -10.75
CA LYS A 141 11.35 -21.45 -11.92
C LYS A 141 9.96 -20.89 -11.58
N ILE A 142 9.42 -21.20 -10.40
CA ILE A 142 8.11 -20.77 -9.94
C ILE A 142 8.25 -19.45 -9.15
N PRO A 143 7.44 -18.41 -9.43
CA PRO A 143 7.44 -17.20 -8.63
C PRO A 143 7.17 -17.49 -7.14
N LEU A 144 7.98 -16.90 -6.26
CA LEU A 144 7.91 -17.15 -4.80
C LEU A 144 6.51 -16.90 -4.20
N ILE A 145 5.75 -15.96 -4.76
CA ILE A 145 4.38 -15.67 -4.33
C ILE A 145 3.43 -16.84 -4.62
N THR A 146 3.54 -17.44 -5.82
CA THR A 146 2.72 -18.57 -6.26
C THR A 146 3.10 -19.84 -5.51
N LEU A 147 4.40 -20.04 -5.25
CA LEU A 147 4.89 -21.14 -4.41
C LEU A 147 4.31 -21.04 -2.99
N LYS A 148 4.36 -19.86 -2.37
CA LYS A 148 3.77 -19.64 -1.04
C LYS A 148 2.28 -19.93 -1.02
N HIS A 149 1.51 -19.41 -1.98
CA HIS A 149 0.07 -19.70 -2.07
C HIS A 149 -0.20 -21.19 -2.24
N SER A 150 0.54 -21.86 -3.12
CA SER A 150 0.39 -23.30 -3.36
C SER A 150 0.69 -24.11 -2.09
N ILE A 151 1.72 -23.73 -1.33
CA ILE A 151 2.05 -24.40 -0.07
C ILE A 151 0.95 -24.17 0.99
N TYR A 152 0.43 -22.94 1.13
CA TYR A 152 -0.69 -22.69 2.04
C TYR A 152 -1.93 -23.49 1.66
N ASP A 153 -2.31 -23.51 0.38
CA ASP A 153 -3.41 -24.33 -0.11
C ASP A 153 -3.22 -25.81 0.25
N LEU A 154 -1.99 -26.33 0.09
CA LEU A 154 -1.69 -27.73 0.40
C LEU A 154 -1.74 -28.04 1.91
N ILE A 155 -1.45 -27.05 2.76
CA ILE A 155 -1.60 -27.14 4.20
C ILE A 155 -3.09 -27.12 4.57
N ASP A 156 -3.87 -26.21 3.98
CA ASP A 156 -5.32 -26.10 4.18
C ASP A 156 -6.06 -27.36 3.68
N GLU A 157 -5.58 -27.97 2.59
CA GLU A 157 -6.04 -29.27 2.07
C GLU A 157 -5.63 -30.46 2.97
N ASN A 158 -4.97 -30.24 4.11
CA ASN A 158 -4.42 -31.27 5.01
C ASN A 158 -3.43 -32.25 4.34
N VAL A 159 -2.75 -31.82 3.27
CA VAL A 159 -1.75 -32.65 2.59
C VAL A 159 -0.39 -32.56 3.28
N PHE A 160 -0.06 -31.40 3.84
CA PHE A 160 1.15 -31.19 4.62
C PHE A 160 0.82 -30.68 6.03
N ASP A 161 1.49 -31.25 7.02
CA ASP A 161 1.63 -30.65 8.35
C ASP A 161 2.81 -29.69 8.37
N VAL A 162 2.65 -28.62 9.15
CA VAL A 162 3.68 -27.61 9.34
C VAL A 162 4.39 -27.80 10.67
N ALA A 163 5.70 -27.67 10.66
CA ALA A 163 6.50 -27.60 11.87
C ALA A 163 7.46 -26.41 11.83
N GLU A 164 7.83 -25.93 13.03
CA GLU A 164 8.90 -24.95 13.18
C GLU A 164 10.25 -25.64 12.94
N GLY A 165 10.73 -25.57 11.70
CA GLY A 165 12.04 -26.07 11.30
C GLY A 165 13.16 -25.05 11.51
N LYS A 166 14.40 -25.54 11.58
CA LYS A 166 15.63 -24.71 11.55
C LYS A 166 15.95 -24.24 10.11
N SER A 167 14.96 -23.68 9.43
CA SER A 167 15.12 -23.17 8.06
C SER A 167 15.41 -21.67 8.08
N ARG A 168 16.35 -21.21 7.25
CA ARG A 168 16.68 -19.79 7.06
C ARG A 168 15.52 -19.07 6.38
N GLN A 169 14.90 -19.73 5.41
CA GLN A 169 13.69 -19.25 4.78
C GLN A 169 12.46 -19.81 5.50
N LYS A 170 11.51 -18.93 5.83
CA LYS A 170 10.26 -19.33 6.49
C LYS A 170 9.06 -18.85 5.71
N ILE A 171 8.09 -19.73 5.54
CA ILE A 171 6.79 -19.36 4.99
C ILE A 171 5.93 -18.79 6.14
N GLY A 172 5.39 -17.58 5.94
CA GLY A 172 4.62 -16.89 6.98
C GLY A 172 5.42 -16.52 8.24
N GLY A 173 6.75 -16.57 8.19
CA GLY A 173 7.64 -16.28 9.32
C GLY A 173 7.73 -17.37 10.39
N LYS A 174 6.94 -18.45 10.28
CA LYS A 174 6.89 -19.54 11.27
C LYS A 174 7.14 -20.92 10.68
N ILE A 175 6.71 -21.17 9.45
CA ILE A 175 6.79 -22.49 8.82
C ILE A 175 8.21 -22.67 8.26
N GLY A 176 8.95 -23.60 8.84
CA GLY A 176 10.32 -23.96 8.40
C GLY A 176 10.46 -25.39 7.91
N LEU A 177 9.46 -26.25 8.17
CA LEU A 177 9.43 -27.64 7.77
C LEU A 177 8.02 -28.01 7.32
N LEU A 178 7.92 -28.73 6.21
CA LEU A 178 6.69 -29.34 5.70
C LEU A 178 6.80 -30.85 5.82
N ILE A 179 5.81 -31.48 6.44
CA ILE A 179 5.74 -32.93 6.62
C ILE A 179 4.55 -33.41 5.81
N ARG A 180 4.76 -34.30 4.83
CA ARG A 180 3.64 -34.81 4.04
C ARG A 180 2.88 -35.89 4.82
N LYS A 181 1.55 -35.77 4.88
CA LYS A 181 0.68 -36.83 5.40
C LYS A 181 0.54 -38.01 4.45
#